data_AF-A0A7S1QMH0-F1
#
_entry.id   AF-A0A7S1QMH0-F1
#
_cell.length_a   1.000
_cell.length_b   1.000
_cell.length_c   1.000
_cell.angle_alpha   90.00
_cell.angle_beta   90.00
_cell.angle_gamma   90.00
#
_symmetry.space_group_name_H-M   'P 1'
#
loop_
_entity.id
_entity.type
_entity.pdbx_description
1 polymer ?
#
loop_
_entity_poly.entity_id
_entity_poly.type
_entity_poly.pdbx_seq_one_letter_code
_entity_poly.pdbx_strand_id
1 'polypeptide(L)'
;GFAVSGHILFGDDLVEFASFDRAMETSLRTLLGDFGWYSDQSVSDKGLGSGLPHCILAFWFISYSTLVTLVVLNMLLAIIMDHYSSLVKKVRSSVDAPTIWKQ
;
A
#
# COMPACT_ATOMS: atom_id res chain seq x y z
N GLY A 1 9.18 7.35 -5.55
CA GLY A 1 9.55 6.42 -6.64
C GLY A 1 8.34 6.11 -7.49
N PHE A 2 7.53 5.13 -7.08
CA PHE A 2 6.34 4.69 -7.83
C PHE A 2 5.30 5.80 -8.10
N ALA A 3 5.02 6.68 -7.12
CA ALA A 3 4.10 7.81 -7.35
C ALA A 3 4.60 8.79 -8.45
N VAL A 4 5.92 8.98 -8.54
CA VAL A 4 6.53 9.84 -9.58
C VAL A 4 6.49 9.15 -10.94
N SER A 5 6.78 7.83 -11.00
CA SER A 5 6.68 7.10 -12.26
C SER A 5 5.25 7.05 -12.77
N GLY A 6 4.26 6.87 -11.89
CA GLY A 6 2.84 6.96 -12.24
C GLY A 6 2.44 8.35 -12.76
N HIS A 7 2.90 9.43 -12.12
CA HIS A 7 2.66 10.81 -12.58
C HIS A 7 3.26 11.07 -13.98
N ILE A 8 4.47 10.59 -14.25
CA ILE A 8 5.14 10.78 -15.54
C ILE A 8 4.50 9.93 -16.65
N LEU A 9 4.13 8.68 -16.34
CA LEU A 9 3.57 7.74 -17.32
C LEU A 9 2.10 8.04 -17.66
N PHE A 10 1.33 8.50 -16.67
CA PHE A 10 -0.13 8.56 -16.76
C PHE A 10 -0.70 9.95 -16.49
N GLY A 11 0.15 10.96 -16.23
CA GLY A 11 -0.32 12.29 -15.86
C GLY A 11 -1.10 13.04 -16.95
N ASP A 12 -0.94 12.66 -18.21
CA ASP A 12 -1.70 13.22 -19.34
C ASP A 12 -3.08 12.55 -19.53
N ASP A 13 -3.16 11.25 -19.19
CA ASP A 13 -4.33 10.40 -19.44
C ASP A 13 -5.27 10.26 -18.24
N LEU A 14 -4.74 10.33 -17.02
CA LEU A 14 -5.46 10.10 -15.78
C LEU A 14 -5.48 11.38 -14.93
N VAL A 15 -6.69 11.83 -14.60
CA VAL A 15 -6.93 13.00 -13.75
C VAL A 15 -6.39 12.78 -12.31
N GLU A 16 -6.35 11.52 -11.90
CA GLU A 16 -5.80 11.00 -10.65
C GLU A 16 -4.28 11.09 -10.59
N PHE A 17 -3.63 11.06 -11.75
CA PHE A 17 -2.18 11.21 -11.89
C PHE A 17 -1.78 12.56 -12.48
N ALA A 18 -2.70 13.49 -12.72
CA ALA A 18 -2.43 14.79 -13.36
C ALA A 18 -1.54 15.73 -12.53
N SER A 19 -1.40 15.50 -11.22
CA SER A 19 -0.54 16.30 -10.35
C SER A 19 0.18 15.39 -9.37
N PHE A 20 1.39 15.76 -8.95
CA PHE A 20 2.19 14.96 -8.03
C PHE A 20 1.47 14.69 -6.70
N ASP A 21 0.80 15.70 -6.15
CA ASP A 21 -0.06 15.60 -4.96
C ASP A 21 -1.13 14.52 -5.13
N ARG A 22 -1.90 14.60 -6.23
CA ARG A 22 -2.95 13.63 -6.57
C ARG A 22 -2.39 12.24 -6.83
N ALA A 23 -1.25 12.12 -7.50
CA ALA A 23 -0.60 10.84 -7.74
C ALA A 23 -0.17 10.18 -6.42
N MET A 24 0.26 10.98 -5.44
CA MET A 24 0.59 10.50 -4.09
C MET A 24 -0.67 10.05 -3.34
N GLU A 25 -1.74 10.84 -3.38
CA GLU A 25 -3.03 10.48 -2.77
C GLU A 25 -3.60 9.19 -3.40
N THR A 26 -3.59 9.09 -4.73
CA THR A 26 -4.05 7.90 -5.47
C THR A 26 -3.19 6.67 -5.15
N SER A 27 -1.88 6.84 -4.98
CA SER A 27 -0.99 5.77 -4.53
C SER A 27 -1.37 5.28 -3.13
N LEU A 28 -1.67 6.19 -2.20
CA LEU A 28 -2.11 5.85 -0.85
C LEU A 28 -3.48 5.17 -0.83
N ARG A 29 -4.45 5.67 -1.62
CA ARG A 29 -5.77 5.03 -1.78
C ARG A 29 -5.62 3.61 -2.33
N THR A 30 -4.78 3.44 -3.35
CA THR A 30 -4.48 2.13 -3.95
C THR A 30 -3.81 1.19 -2.93
N LEU A 31 -2.97 1.71 -2.04
CA LEU A 31 -2.36 0.94 -0.95
C LEU A 31 -3.41 0.44 0.06
N LEU A 32 -4.45 1.23 0.32
CA LEU A 32 -5.59 0.84 1.17
C LEU A 32 -6.58 -0.09 0.46
N GLY A 33 -6.36 -0.39 -0.83
CA GLY A 33 -7.25 -1.22 -1.64
C GLY A 33 -8.37 -0.47 -2.34
N ASP A 34 -8.34 0.87 -2.32
CA ASP A 34 -9.26 1.70 -3.12
C ASP A 34 -8.62 2.00 -4.48
N PHE A 35 -9.07 1.26 -5.49
CA PHE A 35 -8.62 1.38 -6.88
C PHE A 35 -9.79 1.50 -7.86
N GLY A 36 -10.87 2.22 -7.46
CA GLY A 36 -12.03 2.46 -8.32
C GLY A 36 -11.67 3.04 -9.69
N TRP A 37 -10.67 3.92 -9.74
CA TRP A 37 -10.11 4.51 -10.96
C TRP A 37 -9.58 3.46 -11.95
N TYR A 38 -8.91 2.42 -11.46
CA TYR A 38 -8.36 1.35 -12.30
C TYR A 38 -9.46 0.42 -12.81
N SER A 39 -10.49 0.17 -12.00
CA SER A 39 -11.64 -0.64 -12.43
C SER A 39 -12.44 0.04 -13.53
N ASP A 40 -12.67 1.35 -13.42
CA ASP A 40 -13.36 2.13 -14.46
C ASP A 40 -12.56 2.11 -15.78
N GLN A 41 -11.24 2.28 -15.69
CA GLN A 41 -10.39 2.36 -16.85
C GLN A 41 -10.10 1.01 -17.53
N SER A 42 -10.08 -0.09 -16.77
CA SER A 42 -9.94 -1.45 -17.32
C SER A 42 -11.20 -1.96 -18.02
N VAL A 43 -12.36 -1.39 -17.72
CA VAL A 43 -13.65 -1.70 -18.37
C VAL A 43 -13.91 -0.77 -19.57
N SER A 44 -13.33 0.43 -19.57
CA SER A 44 -13.47 1.38 -20.65
C SER A 44 -12.75 0.90 -21.91
N ASP A 45 -13.51 0.62 -22.98
CA ASP A 45 -13.00 0.30 -24.33
C ASP A 45 -12.23 1.45 -24.99
N LYS A 46 -12.24 2.63 -24.35
CA LYS A 46 -11.42 3.77 -24.75
C LYS A 46 -10.00 3.52 -24.27
N GLY A 47 -9.12 3.13 -25.19
CA GLY A 47 -7.68 3.14 -24.96
C GLY A 47 -7.22 4.46 -24.35
N LEU A 48 -6.13 4.42 -23.56
CA LEU A 48 -5.45 5.64 -23.11
C LEU A 48 -5.20 6.55 -24.33
N GLY A 49 -5.62 7.81 -24.23
CA GLY A 49 -5.49 8.84 -25.25
C GLY A 49 -4.05 9.06 -25.72
N SER A 50 -3.05 8.72 -24.90
CA SER A 50 -1.64 8.75 -25.29
C SER A 50 -1.18 7.57 -26.18
N GLY A 51 -2.05 6.59 -26.50
CA GLY A 51 -1.69 5.41 -27.29
C GLY A 51 -0.84 4.38 -26.54
N LEU A 52 -0.77 4.50 -25.20
CA LEU A 52 -0.05 3.55 -24.36
C LEU A 52 -0.80 2.21 -24.29
N PRO A 53 -0.12 1.06 -24.46
CA PRO A 53 -0.77 -0.24 -24.29
C PRO A 53 -1.21 -0.44 -22.84
N HIS A 54 -2.45 -0.91 -22.65
CA HIS A 54 -3.03 -1.28 -21.35
C HIS A 54 -2.13 -2.23 -20.53
N CYS A 55 -1.29 -3.02 -21.20
CA CYS A 55 -0.31 -3.90 -20.57
C CYS A 55 0.67 -3.16 -19.64
N ILE A 56 1.08 -1.93 -19.99
CA ILE A 56 2.02 -1.14 -19.18
C ILE A 56 1.34 -0.67 -17.89
N LEU A 57 0.09 -0.22 -17.98
CA LEU A 57 -0.72 0.15 -16.82
C LEU A 57 -0.93 -1.04 -15.89
N ALA A 58 -1.34 -2.20 -16.44
CA ALA A 58 -1.51 -3.43 -15.68
C ALA A 58 -0.21 -3.90 -15.02
N PHE A 59 0.92 -3.84 -15.74
CA PHE A 59 2.23 -4.21 -15.20
C PHE A 59 2.65 -3.29 -14.05
N TRP A 60 2.48 -1.97 -14.22
CA TRP A 60 2.75 -1.00 -13.17
C TRP A 60 1.88 -1.27 -11.95
N PHE A 61 0.58 -1.50 -12.14
CA PHE A 61 -0.37 -1.78 -11.05
C PHE A 61 -0.02 -3.06 -10.29
N ILE A 62 0.27 -4.16 -11.00
CA ILE A 62 0.68 -5.44 -10.40
C ILE A 62 2.00 -5.27 -9.63
N SER A 63 2.97 -4.55 -10.19
CA SER A 63 4.26 -4.30 -9.54
C SER A 63 4.07 -3.48 -8.26
N TYR A 64 3.22 -2.44 -8.28
CA TYR A 64 2.92 -1.60 -7.13
C TYR A 64 2.15 -2.38 -6.05
N SER A 65 1.11 -3.11 -6.43
CA SER A 65 0.30 -3.90 -5.51
C SER A 65 1.13 -5.00 -4.82
N THR A 66 2.03 -5.65 -5.56
CA THR A 66 2.88 -6.71 -4.98
C THR A 66 3.99 -6.13 -4.10
N LEU A 67 4.73 -5.12 -4.57
CA LEU A 67 5.88 -4.61 -3.82
C LEU A 67 5.48 -3.69 -2.69
N VAL A 68 4.49 -2.81 -2.90
CA VAL A 68 4.13 -1.80 -1.90
C VAL A 68 3.04 -2.34 -0.99
N THR A 69 1.94 -2.86 -1.52
CA THR A 69 0.85 -3.33 -0.66
C THR A 69 1.22 -4.62 0.07
N LEU A 70 1.74 -5.65 -0.60
CA LEU A 70 2.07 -6.89 0.11
C LEU A 70 3.35 -6.78 0.94
N VAL A 71 4.46 -6.23 0.42
CA VAL A 71 5.71 -6.23 1.20
C VAL A 71 5.70 -5.17 2.31
N VAL A 72 5.34 -3.92 2.01
CA VAL A 72 5.42 -2.84 3.02
C VAL A 72 4.36 -2.99 4.10
N LEU A 73 3.13 -3.40 3.75
CA LEU A 73 2.09 -3.65 4.77
C LEU A 73 2.45 -4.85 5.66
N ASN A 74 2.97 -5.95 5.08
CA ASN A 74 3.41 -7.08 5.89
C ASN A 74 4.63 -6.74 6.74
N MET A 75 5.54 -5.88 6.27
CA MET A 75 6.65 -5.37 7.08
C MET A 75 6.15 -4.50 8.23
N LEU A 76 5.15 -3.64 7.98
CA LEU A 76 4.52 -2.85 9.04
C LEU A 76 3.89 -3.75 10.11
N LEU A 77 3.15 -4.78 9.70
CA LEU A 77 2.59 -5.78 10.63
C LEU A 77 3.68 -6.53 11.39
N ALA A 78 4.78 -6.91 10.73
CA ALA A 78 5.90 -7.57 11.38
C ALA A 78 6.54 -6.67 12.45
N ILE A 79 6.74 -5.37 12.17
CA ILE A 79 7.27 -4.39 13.14
C ILE A 79 6.32 -4.24 14.35
N ILE A 80 5.01 -4.13 14.11
CA ILE A 80 4.02 -4.03 15.18
C ILE A 80 4.03 -5.31 16.04
N MET A 81 4.08 -6.49 15.41
CA MET A 81 4.13 -7.77 16.11
C MET A 81 5.41 -7.94 16.92
N ASP A 82 6.56 -7.48 16.41
CA ASP A 82 7.84 -7.53 17.12
C ASP A 82 7.82 -6.64 18.38
N HIS A 83 7.31 -5.41 18.26
CA HIS A 83 7.19 -4.51 19.41
C HIS A 83 6.18 -5.04 20.44
N TYR A 84 5.01 -5.50 19.98
CA TYR A 84 4.00 -6.11 20.85
C TYR A 84 4.57 -7.33 21.60
N SER A 85 5.25 -8.22 20.90
CA SER A 85 5.88 -9.41 21.50
C SER A 85 6.95 -9.04 22.51
N SER A 86 7.73 -8.01 22.24
CA SER A 86 8.76 -7.49 23.16
C SER A 86 8.15 -6.88 24.42
N LEU A 87 7.05 -6.13 24.29
CA LEU A 87 6.31 -5.59 25.45
C LEU A 87 5.70 -6.69 26.30
N VAL A 88 5.06 -7.69 25.68
CA VAL A 88 4.48 -8.84 26.40
C VAL A 88 5.56 -9.61 27.17
N LYS A 89 6.74 -9.84 26.56
CA LYS A 89 7.88 -10.45 27.25
C LYS A 89 8.33 -9.63 28.45
N LYS A 90 8.46 -8.30 28.29
CA LYS A 90 8.86 -7.39 29.36
C LYS A 90 7.88 -7.39 30.53
N VAL A 91 6.58 -7.31 30.23
CA VAL A 91 5.50 -7.37 31.25
C VAL A 91 5.53 -8.71 31.98
N ARG A 92 5.68 -9.83 31.27
CA ARG A 92 5.81 -11.17 31.90
C ARG A 92 7.06 -11.28 32.78
N SER A 93 8.17 -10.65 32.42
CA SER A 93 9.40 -10.67 33.24
C SER A 93 9.37 -9.71 34.43
N SER A 94 8.56 -8.64 34.40
CA SER A 94 8.39 -7.72 35.53
C SER A 94 7.37 -8.19 36.56
N VAL A 95 6.64 -9.28 36.26
CA VAL A 95 5.76 -9.94 37.21
C VAL A 95 6.60 -10.91 38.04
N ASP A 96 7.35 -10.31 38.95
CA ASP A 96 7.64 -10.87 40.27
C ASP A 96 6.29 -10.91 41.03
N ALA A 97 5.30 -11.66 40.49
CA ALA A 97 4.03 -11.88 41.17
C ALA A 97 4.34 -12.80 42.36
N PRO A 98 4.24 -12.31 43.61
CA PRO A 98 4.04 -13.24 44.71
C PRO A 98 2.81 -14.06 44.35
N THR A 99 2.99 -15.38 44.22
CA THR A 99 1.87 -16.28 44.02
C THR A 99 0.89 -16.06 45.17
N ILE A 100 -0.34 -15.66 44.83
CA ILE A 100 -1.46 -15.40 45.76
C ILE A 100 -1.85 -16.62 46.62
N TRP A 101 -1.12 -17.73 46.47
CA TRP A 101 -1.33 -19.02 47.10
C TRP A 101 -0.47 -19.25 48.36
N LYS A 102 0.18 -18.20 48.89
CA LYS A 102 0.97 -18.27 50.13
C LYS A 102 0.34 -17.53 51.33
N GLN A 103 -1.00 -17.52 51.40
CA GLN A 103 -1.72 -17.07 52.59
C GLN A 103 -2.39 -18.24 53.29
#